data_AF-A0A254RBA0-F1
#
_entry.id   AF-A0A254RBA0-F1
#
_cell.length_a   1.000
_cell.length_b   1.000
_cell.length_c   1.000
_cell.angle_alpha   90.00
_cell.angle_beta   90.00
_cell.angle_gamma   90.00
#
_symmetry.space_group_name_H-M   'P 1'
#
loop_
_entity.id
_entity.type
_entity.pdbx_description
1 polymer ?
#
loop_
_entity_poly.entity_id
_entity_poly.type
_entity_poly.pdbx_seq_one_letter_code
_entity_poly.pdbx_strand_id
1 'polypeptide(L)'
;MKKILALLVLAFAVVGYAQQGNIKPKFQAFSGALLKLKDAEKGFQKFSLKVDVAPWSFQAIGEVRVPNGDSEALREALFEGDLYAVLAYIDNSPVEINGDVYQVGLFDVMIYFDDEPTTVRNVKFKLLPPVDDDWSKSGLQDALSSGSLLGKIWDGKYEREITKASADPMDKGKLKAMKRKKQEAAEEAAAMSVSEKKKKRMKDMAEEDQPKKKKKKKKASRDEDECDDPSFTPKERKRCLMMKKR
;
A
#
# COMPACT_ATOMS: atom_id res chain seq x y z
N MET A 1 -40.52 -15.11 -25.10
CA MET A 1 -39.66 -15.50 -23.96
C MET A 1 -38.30 -16.08 -24.37
N LYS A 2 -38.19 -17.22 -25.11
CA LYS A 2 -36.89 -17.85 -25.45
C LYS A 2 -35.80 -16.89 -26.01
N LYS A 3 -36.16 -15.95 -26.88
CA LYS A 3 -35.22 -14.95 -27.45
C LYS A 3 -34.65 -13.97 -26.42
N ILE A 4 -35.40 -13.63 -25.37
CA ILE A 4 -34.96 -12.71 -24.31
C ILE A 4 -33.97 -13.43 -23.37
N LEU A 5 -34.25 -14.70 -23.07
CA LEU A 5 -33.35 -15.53 -22.25
C LEU A 5 -31.99 -15.71 -22.93
N ALA A 6 -31.97 -15.98 -24.23
CA ALA A 6 -30.73 -16.11 -25.02
C ALA A 6 -29.91 -14.81 -25.04
N LEU A 7 -30.57 -13.65 -25.13
CA LEU A 7 -29.91 -12.34 -25.16
C LEU A 7 -29.32 -11.95 -23.80
N LEU A 8 -30.00 -12.32 -22.70
CA LEU A 8 -29.46 -12.21 -21.33
C LEU A 8 -28.23 -13.11 -21.13
N VAL A 9 -28.28 -14.38 -21.55
CA VAL A 9 -27.13 -15.29 -21.45
C VAL A 9 -25.93 -14.78 -22.25
N LEU A 10 -26.17 -14.21 -23.45
CA LEU A 10 -25.11 -13.60 -24.26
C LEU A 10 -24.51 -12.37 -23.57
N ALA A 11 -25.34 -11.52 -22.96
CA ALA A 11 -24.88 -10.34 -22.23
C ALA A 11 -24.03 -10.72 -21.00
N PHE A 12 -24.46 -11.71 -20.21
CA PHE A 12 -23.67 -12.22 -19.08
C PHE A 12 -22.34 -12.85 -19.53
N ALA A 13 -22.31 -13.56 -20.65
CA ALA A 13 -21.07 -14.08 -21.22
C ALA A 13 -20.09 -12.96 -21.59
N VAL A 14 -20.56 -11.92 -22.30
CA VAL A 14 -19.71 -10.79 -22.71
C VAL A 14 -19.17 -10.00 -21.51
N VAL A 15 -19.97 -9.79 -20.46
CA VAL A 15 -19.49 -9.14 -19.23
C VAL A 15 -18.45 -9.98 -18.48
N GLY A 16 -18.61 -11.32 -18.46
CA GLY A 16 -17.62 -12.23 -17.87
C GLY A 16 -16.25 -12.16 -18.55
N TYR A 17 -16.23 -12.18 -19.89
CA TYR A 17 -14.98 -12.04 -20.65
C TYR A 17 -14.35 -10.64 -20.55
N ALA A 18 -15.16 -9.58 -20.41
CA ALA A 18 -14.66 -8.22 -20.25
C ALA A 18 -13.89 -8.00 -18.92
N GLN A 19 -14.30 -8.68 -17.84
CA GLN A 19 -13.59 -8.60 -16.55
C GLN A 19 -12.26 -9.37 -16.55
N GLN A 20 -12.18 -10.49 -17.28
CA GLN A 20 -10.93 -11.26 -17.44
C GLN A 20 -9.80 -10.48 -18.15
N GLY A 21 -10.12 -9.45 -18.93
CA GLY A 21 -9.14 -8.69 -19.72
C GLY A 21 -8.28 -7.68 -18.95
N ASN A 22 -8.65 -7.32 -17.70
CA ASN A 22 -8.09 -6.13 -17.04
C ASN A 22 -7.18 -6.41 -15.83
N ILE A 23 -7.09 -7.66 -15.37
CA ILE A 23 -6.15 -8.05 -14.30
C ILE A 23 -4.76 -8.20 -14.92
N LYS A 24 -3.84 -7.29 -14.60
CA LYS A 24 -2.44 -7.33 -15.05
C LYS A 24 -1.51 -7.59 -13.86
N PRO A 25 -0.80 -8.73 -13.83
CA PRO A 25 0.18 -8.98 -12.79
C PRO A 25 1.40 -8.07 -12.97
N LYS A 26 2.03 -7.73 -11.84
CA LYS A 26 3.36 -7.15 -11.75
C LYS A 26 4.28 -8.10 -11.00
N PHE A 27 5.58 -7.91 -11.19
CA PHE A 27 6.62 -8.81 -10.69
C PHE A 27 7.66 -8.01 -9.91
N GLN A 28 8.15 -8.59 -8.81
CA GLN A 28 9.23 -8.04 -8.01
C GLN A 28 10.15 -9.17 -7.55
N ALA A 29 11.43 -9.12 -7.91
CA ALA A 29 12.40 -10.09 -7.43
C ALA A 29 12.98 -9.72 -6.05
N PHE A 30 13.31 -10.75 -5.28
CA PHE A 30 13.93 -10.71 -3.97
C PHE A 30 15.13 -11.65 -3.98
N SER A 31 16.25 -11.21 -3.43
CA SER A 31 17.47 -12.04 -3.33
C SER A 31 17.20 -13.27 -2.47
N GLY A 32 17.78 -14.41 -2.87
CA GLY A 32 17.75 -15.67 -2.13
C GLY A 32 18.22 -15.50 -0.68
N ALA A 33 19.08 -14.53 -0.38
CA ALA A 33 19.48 -14.20 1.00
C ALA A 33 18.29 -13.89 1.95
N LEU A 34 17.09 -13.59 1.44
CA LEU A 34 15.85 -13.38 2.21
C LEU A 34 15.02 -14.67 2.40
N LEU A 35 15.34 -15.74 1.68
CA LEU A 35 14.78 -17.07 1.85
C LEU A 35 15.37 -17.76 3.09
N LYS A 36 14.57 -18.65 3.67
CA LYS A 36 15.02 -19.69 4.60
C LYS A 36 14.52 -21.03 4.09
N LEU A 37 15.44 -21.95 3.85
CA LEU A 37 15.13 -23.33 3.47
C LEU A 37 15.17 -24.23 4.71
N LYS A 38 14.32 -25.25 4.72
CA LYS A 38 14.35 -26.37 5.68
C LYS A 38 14.74 -27.67 4.97
N ASP A 39 14.93 -28.73 5.73
CA ASP A 39 15.19 -30.07 5.21
C ASP A 39 14.14 -30.52 4.19
N ALA A 40 14.56 -31.37 3.26
CA ALA A 40 13.73 -31.87 2.19
C ALA A 40 12.84 -33.02 2.65
N GLU A 41 11.55 -32.95 2.30
CA GLU A 41 10.60 -34.04 2.45
C GLU A 41 10.16 -34.49 1.05
N LYS A 42 10.52 -35.72 0.66
CA LYS A 42 10.19 -36.31 -0.65
C LYS A 42 10.65 -35.45 -1.85
N GLY A 43 11.86 -34.89 -1.75
CA GLY A 43 12.45 -34.03 -2.78
C GLY A 43 11.91 -32.60 -2.83
N PHE A 44 11.06 -32.19 -1.88
CA PHE A 44 10.61 -30.79 -1.75
C PHE A 44 11.16 -30.19 -0.45
N GLN A 45 11.85 -29.06 -0.55
CA GLN A 45 12.27 -28.27 0.61
C GLN A 45 11.20 -27.23 0.97
N LYS A 46 10.94 -27.04 2.26
CA LYS A 46 10.04 -25.98 2.72
C LYS A 46 10.79 -24.66 2.74
N PHE A 47 10.31 -23.66 2.01
CA PHE A 47 10.88 -22.32 1.98
C PHE A 47 10.04 -21.31 2.78
N SER A 48 10.69 -20.24 3.22
CA SER A 48 10.04 -19.06 3.81
C SER A 48 10.77 -17.79 3.36
N LEU A 49 10.14 -16.99 2.49
CA LEU A 49 10.54 -15.63 2.19
C LEU A 49 9.90 -14.68 3.21
N LYS A 50 10.67 -13.81 3.88
CA LYS A 50 10.13 -12.78 4.78
C LYS A 50 10.64 -11.39 4.39
N VAL A 51 9.71 -10.45 4.20
CA VAL A 51 9.99 -9.03 3.92
C VAL A 51 9.16 -8.17 4.87
N ASP A 52 9.79 -7.16 5.47
CA ASP A 52 9.25 -6.40 6.63
C ASP A 52 9.71 -4.93 6.54
N VAL A 53 9.55 -4.34 5.33
CA VAL A 53 9.91 -2.97 4.98
C VAL A 53 9.01 -2.50 3.83
N ALA A 54 8.26 -1.40 4.05
CA ALA A 54 7.40 -0.79 3.04
C ALA A 54 8.11 -0.60 1.68
N PRO A 55 7.46 -0.89 0.54
CA PRO A 55 6.02 -1.21 0.42
C PRO A 55 5.65 -2.67 0.73
N TRP A 56 6.54 -3.48 1.30
CA TRP A 56 6.33 -4.91 1.49
C TRP A 56 6.35 -5.31 2.98
N SER A 57 5.25 -5.85 3.51
CA SER A 57 5.25 -6.51 4.83
C SER A 57 4.50 -7.84 4.76
N PHE A 58 5.23 -8.89 4.43
CA PHE A 58 4.67 -10.23 4.20
C PHE A 58 5.65 -11.37 4.51
N GLN A 59 5.09 -12.56 4.67
CA GLN A 59 5.80 -13.82 4.65
C GLN A 59 5.15 -14.75 3.61
N ALA A 60 5.92 -15.22 2.63
CA ALA A 60 5.51 -16.28 1.72
C ALA A 60 6.15 -17.60 2.18
N ILE A 61 5.34 -18.65 2.35
CA ILE A 61 5.76 -19.97 2.79
C ILE A 61 5.26 -20.99 1.77
N GLY A 62 6.09 -21.94 1.37
CA GLY A 62 5.67 -23.02 0.48
C GLY A 62 6.69 -24.15 0.43
N GLU A 63 6.56 -24.97 -0.60
CA GLU A 63 7.48 -26.06 -0.91
C GLU A 63 8.09 -25.82 -2.30
N VAL A 64 9.40 -26.03 -2.43
CA VAL A 64 10.17 -25.85 -3.66
C VAL A 64 11.01 -27.08 -3.98
N ARG A 65 11.19 -27.37 -5.27
CA ARG A 65 12.06 -28.43 -5.79
C ARG A 65 12.71 -27.97 -7.09
N VAL A 66 14.04 -28.10 -7.21
CA VAL A 66 14.80 -27.83 -8.43
C VAL A 66 14.48 -28.82 -9.56
N PRO A 67 14.71 -28.45 -10.84
CA PRO A 67 14.42 -29.31 -12.00
C PRO A 67 15.05 -30.70 -11.94
N ASN A 68 16.31 -30.80 -11.46
CA ASN A 68 17.06 -32.05 -11.31
C ASN A 68 16.63 -32.89 -10.08
N GLY A 69 15.85 -32.33 -9.15
CA GLY A 69 15.41 -32.98 -7.92
C GLY A 69 16.43 -33.02 -6.77
N ASP A 70 17.62 -32.43 -6.93
CA ASP A 70 18.64 -32.39 -5.87
C ASP A 70 18.32 -31.33 -4.82
N SER A 71 18.01 -31.75 -3.60
CA SER A 71 17.71 -30.81 -2.52
C SER A 71 18.92 -30.05 -1.99
N GLU A 72 20.14 -30.58 -2.06
CA GLU A 72 21.30 -29.87 -1.51
C GLU A 72 21.77 -28.75 -2.45
N ALA A 73 21.57 -28.88 -3.77
CA ALA A 73 21.84 -27.81 -4.75
C ALA A 73 21.10 -26.49 -4.42
N LEU A 74 19.88 -26.55 -3.89
CA LEU A 74 19.15 -25.36 -3.40
C LEU A 74 19.82 -24.70 -2.19
N ARG A 75 20.50 -25.46 -1.34
CA ARG A 75 21.22 -24.92 -0.18
C ARG A 75 22.55 -24.30 -0.61
N GLU A 76 23.26 -24.95 -1.52
CA GLU A 76 24.51 -24.46 -2.10
C GLU A 76 24.29 -23.11 -2.79
N ALA A 77 23.36 -23.04 -3.74
CA ALA A 77 22.99 -21.78 -4.42
C ALA A 77 22.42 -20.70 -3.47
N LEU A 78 21.82 -21.07 -2.33
CA LEU A 78 21.42 -20.09 -1.30
C LEU A 78 22.63 -19.41 -0.64
N PHE A 79 23.75 -20.12 -0.50
CA PHE A 79 24.99 -19.59 0.06
C PHE A 79 25.83 -18.85 -0.99
N GLU A 80 25.86 -19.34 -2.23
CA GLU A 80 26.61 -18.75 -3.35
C GLU A 80 25.95 -17.46 -3.86
N GLY A 81 24.62 -17.38 -3.81
CA GLY A 81 23.84 -16.19 -4.15
C GLY A 81 22.96 -16.36 -5.39
N ASP A 82 23.03 -17.52 -6.04
CA ASP A 82 22.40 -17.84 -7.34
C ASP A 82 20.90 -18.21 -7.24
N LEU A 83 20.29 -17.98 -6.07
CA LEU A 83 18.85 -18.01 -5.89
C LEU A 83 18.26 -16.61 -5.87
N TYR A 84 17.12 -16.45 -6.54
CA TYR A 84 16.20 -15.34 -6.32
C TYR A 84 14.74 -15.79 -6.38
N ALA A 85 13.87 -15.05 -5.71
CA ALA A 85 12.43 -15.31 -5.68
C ALA A 85 11.67 -14.15 -6.34
N VAL A 86 10.87 -14.46 -7.36
CA VAL A 86 10.01 -13.49 -8.06
C VAL A 86 8.60 -13.57 -7.50
N LEU A 87 8.17 -12.50 -6.83
CA LEU A 87 6.83 -12.32 -6.31
C LEU A 87 5.91 -11.78 -7.42
N ALA A 88 4.77 -12.43 -7.65
CA ALA A 88 3.70 -11.92 -8.51
C ALA A 88 2.62 -11.24 -7.65
N TYR A 89 2.22 -10.03 -8.05
CA TYR A 89 1.25 -9.21 -7.34
C TYR A 89 0.36 -8.40 -8.28
N ILE A 90 -0.78 -7.89 -7.77
CA ILE A 90 -1.71 -7.02 -8.50
C ILE A 90 -1.68 -5.64 -7.87
N ASP A 91 -1.50 -4.60 -8.70
CA ASP A 91 -1.17 -3.25 -8.21
C ASP A 91 -2.38 -2.41 -7.75
N ASN A 92 -3.58 -3.00 -7.71
CA ASN A 92 -4.84 -2.31 -7.45
C ASN A 92 -5.28 -2.35 -5.97
N SER A 93 -4.52 -3.02 -5.09
CA SER A 93 -4.80 -3.13 -3.66
C SER A 93 -3.70 -2.56 -2.75
N PRO A 94 -3.23 -1.30 -2.93
CA PRO A 94 -2.39 -0.65 -1.94
C PRO A 94 -3.19 -0.28 -0.67
N VAL A 95 -2.58 -0.47 0.51
CA VAL A 95 -3.13 -0.02 1.80
C VAL A 95 -2.16 0.99 2.42
N GLU A 96 -2.66 2.15 2.83
CA GLU A 96 -1.86 3.16 3.53
C GLU A 96 -2.02 3.00 5.06
N ILE A 97 -0.90 2.83 5.77
CA ILE A 97 -0.88 2.82 7.24
C ILE A 97 0.24 3.75 7.72
N ASN A 98 -0.09 4.71 8.59
CA ASN A 98 0.87 5.69 9.14
C ASN A 98 1.62 6.52 8.08
N GLY A 99 0.99 6.82 6.94
CA GLY A 99 1.63 7.52 5.81
C GLY A 99 2.42 6.60 4.86
N ASP A 100 2.42 5.29 5.13
CA ASP A 100 3.19 4.31 4.39
C ASP A 100 2.28 3.46 3.50
N VAL A 101 2.55 3.46 2.20
CA VAL A 101 1.83 2.60 1.26
C VAL A 101 2.44 1.19 1.25
N TYR A 102 1.61 0.19 1.53
CA TYR A 102 1.95 -1.23 1.48
C TYR A 102 1.17 -1.93 0.37
N GLN A 103 1.84 -2.86 -0.32
CA GLN A 103 1.23 -3.72 -1.32
C GLN A 103 0.78 -5.03 -0.68
N VAL A 104 -0.54 -5.26 -0.61
CA VAL A 104 -1.13 -6.50 -0.07
C VAL A 104 -1.67 -7.43 -1.16
N GLY A 105 -1.68 -6.98 -2.42
CA GLY A 105 -2.21 -7.70 -3.58
C GLY A 105 -1.35 -8.88 -4.06
N LEU A 106 -0.80 -9.67 -3.15
CA LEU A 106 0.11 -10.79 -3.44
C LEU A 106 -0.69 -12.03 -3.85
N PHE A 107 -0.20 -12.80 -4.83
CA PHE A 107 -0.94 -14.02 -5.22
C PHE A 107 -0.08 -15.24 -5.59
N ASP A 108 1.16 -15.08 -6.05
CA ASP A 108 2.02 -16.21 -6.38
C ASP A 108 3.52 -15.88 -6.25
N VAL A 109 4.39 -16.90 -6.19
CA VAL A 109 5.83 -16.73 -6.11
C VAL A 109 6.55 -17.87 -6.85
N MET A 110 7.54 -17.51 -7.67
CA MET A 110 8.47 -18.44 -8.28
C MET A 110 9.86 -18.29 -7.65
N ILE A 111 10.60 -19.38 -7.49
CA ILE A 111 12.02 -19.35 -7.15
C ILE A 111 12.79 -19.79 -8.39
N TYR A 112 13.83 -19.04 -8.72
CA TYR A 112 14.76 -19.35 -9.81
C TYR A 112 16.10 -19.80 -9.23
N PHE A 113 16.71 -20.77 -9.90
CA PHE A 113 18.00 -21.38 -9.60
C PHE A 113 18.76 -21.43 -10.94
N ASP A 114 19.90 -20.74 -11.03
CA ASP A 114 20.67 -20.60 -12.29
C ASP A 114 19.78 -20.18 -13.49
N ASP A 115 18.96 -19.14 -13.27
CA ASP A 115 17.90 -18.65 -14.18
C ASP A 115 16.82 -19.68 -14.61
N GLU A 116 16.86 -20.94 -14.14
CA GLU A 116 15.82 -21.95 -14.37
C GLU A 116 14.67 -21.85 -13.33
N PRO A 117 13.39 -21.92 -13.75
CA PRO A 117 12.25 -21.92 -12.84
C PRO A 117 12.13 -23.24 -12.07
N THR A 118 11.99 -23.17 -10.75
CA THR A 118 11.80 -24.35 -9.90
C THR A 118 10.34 -24.81 -9.85
N THR A 119 10.09 -26.04 -9.39
CA THR A 119 8.72 -26.49 -9.06
C THR A 119 8.32 -25.96 -7.68
N VAL A 120 7.51 -24.90 -7.64
CA VAL A 120 6.91 -24.36 -6.41
C VAL A 120 5.49 -24.89 -6.20
N ARG A 121 5.12 -25.22 -4.94
CA ARG A 121 3.75 -25.63 -4.55
C ARG A 121 3.40 -25.23 -3.13
N ASN A 122 2.12 -25.41 -2.77
CA ASN A 122 1.59 -25.18 -1.41
C ASN A 122 1.84 -23.76 -0.86
N VAL A 123 1.96 -22.77 -1.74
CA VAL A 123 2.26 -21.37 -1.39
C VAL A 123 1.15 -20.80 -0.50
N LYS A 124 1.55 -20.14 0.58
CA LYS A 124 0.69 -19.40 1.49
C LYS A 124 1.34 -18.07 1.82
N PHE A 125 0.60 -17.00 1.58
CA PHE A 125 0.97 -15.65 2.01
C PHE A 125 0.40 -15.36 3.39
N LYS A 126 1.19 -14.69 4.22
CA LYS A 126 0.76 -14.04 5.45
C LYS A 126 1.17 -12.58 5.35
N LEU A 127 0.27 -11.68 5.67
CA LEU A 127 0.66 -10.29 5.92
C LEU A 127 1.34 -10.22 7.28
N LEU A 128 2.17 -9.18 7.46
CA LEU A 128 2.87 -8.91 8.70
C LEU A 128 2.50 -7.51 9.18
N PRO A 129 2.62 -7.22 10.48
CA PRO A 129 2.47 -5.86 10.98
C PRO A 129 3.31 -4.85 10.15
N PRO A 130 2.77 -3.66 9.83
CA PRO A 130 1.50 -3.13 10.34
C PRO A 130 0.23 -3.60 9.60
N VAL A 131 0.35 -4.30 8.45
CA VAL A 131 -0.79 -4.69 7.57
C VAL A 131 -1.38 -6.07 7.90
N ASP A 132 -1.33 -6.50 9.16
CA ASP A 132 -1.97 -7.76 9.63
C ASP A 132 -3.41 -7.51 10.15
N ASP A 133 -4.09 -6.52 9.61
CA ASP A 133 -5.49 -6.18 9.90
C ASP A 133 -6.46 -6.85 8.90
N ASP A 134 -7.76 -6.84 9.23
CA ASP A 134 -8.79 -7.53 8.44
C ASP A 134 -9.05 -6.90 7.07
N TRP A 135 -8.84 -5.58 6.92
CA TRP A 135 -8.99 -4.89 5.63
C TRP A 135 -7.86 -5.28 4.68
N SER A 136 -6.62 -5.22 5.16
CA SER A 136 -5.43 -5.69 4.43
C SER A 136 -5.55 -7.17 4.03
N LYS A 137 -6.09 -8.02 4.93
CA LYS A 137 -6.36 -9.44 4.64
C LYS A 137 -7.41 -9.63 3.54
N SER A 138 -8.45 -8.79 3.47
CA SER A 138 -9.41 -8.83 2.37
C SER A 138 -8.71 -8.57 1.03
N GLY A 139 -7.88 -7.52 0.96
CA GLY A 139 -7.11 -7.20 -0.26
C GLY A 139 -6.18 -8.34 -0.71
N LEU A 140 -5.61 -9.10 0.23
CA LEU A 140 -4.86 -10.32 -0.08
C LEU A 140 -5.76 -11.46 -0.62
N GLN A 141 -6.95 -11.68 -0.05
CA GLN A 141 -7.88 -12.71 -0.54
C GLN A 141 -8.44 -12.38 -1.93
N ASP A 142 -8.73 -11.09 -2.19
CA ASP A 142 -9.16 -10.61 -3.50
C ASP A 142 -8.05 -10.83 -4.54
N ALA A 143 -6.78 -10.60 -4.17
CA ALA A 143 -5.65 -10.83 -5.05
C ALA A 143 -5.35 -12.32 -5.30
N LEU A 144 -5.44 -13.18 -4.27
CA LEU A 144 -5.36 -14.64 -4.43
C LEU A 144 -6.44 -15.18 -5.37
N SER A 145 -7.68 -14.72 -5.17
CA SER A 145 -8.82 -15.07 -6.03
C SER A 145 -8.60 -14.59 -7.47
N SER A 146 -8.21 -13.33 -7.64
CA SER A 146 -7.91 -12.73 -8.96
C SER A 146 -6.74 -13.41 -9.67
N GLY A 147 -5.68 -13.76 -8.92
CA GLY A 147 -4.52 -14.47 -9.41
C GLY A 147 -4.85 -15.85 -9.94
N SER A 148 -5.75 -16.58 -9.27
CA SER A 148 -6.24 -17.88 -9.74
C SER A 148 -6.93 -17.83 -11.12
N LEU A 149 -7.55 -16.68 -11.45
CA LEU A 149 -8.21 -16.45 -12.74
C LEU A 149 -7.22 -16.14 -13.89
N LEU A 150 -5.96 -15.79 -13.58
CA LEU A 150 -4.93 -15.53 -14.60
C LEU A 150 -4.36 -16.82 -15.22
N GLY A 151 -4.60 -17.99 -14.60
CA GLY A 151 -4.04 -19.26 -15.04
C GLY A 151 -2.52 -19.31 -14.88
N LYS A 152 -1.83 -19.93 -15.85
CA LYS A 152 -0.37 -20.06 -15.80
C LYS A 152 0.31 -18.72 -16.12
N ILE A 153 0.82 -18.04 -15.10
CA ILE A 153 1.58 -16.78 -15.25
C ILE A 153 3.08 -16.99 -15.50
N TRP A 154 3.62 -18.14 -15.11
CA TRP A 154 5.02 -18.53 -15.32
C TRP A 154 5.21 -19.24 -16.67
N ASP A 155 6.38 -19.08 -17.28
CA ASP A 155 6.79 -19.58 -18.60
C ASP A 155 5.85 -19.13 -19.74
N GLY A 156 6.14 -17.96 -20.32
CA GLY A 156 5.46 -17.44 -21.51
C GLY A 156 5.09 -15.96 -21.42
N LYS A 157 3.79 -15.64 -21.33
CA LYS A 157 3.23 -14.30 -21.59
C LYS A 157 3.93 -13.13 -20.86
N TYR A 158 4.44 -13.36 -19.65
CA TYR A 158 5.02 -12.32 -18.78
C TYR A 158 6.54 -12.45 -18.59
N GLU A 159 7.21 -13.26 -19.41
CA GLU A 159 8.64 -13.55 -19.30
C GLU A 159 9.49 -12.27 -19.31
N ARG A 160 9.18 -11.30 -20.19
CA ARG A 160 9.88 -9.99 -20.23
C ARG A 160 9.75 -9.20 -18.93
N GLU A 161 8.56 -9.16 -18.35
CA GLU A 161 8.30 -8.47 -17.09
C GLU A 161 9.00 -9.18 -15.92
N ILE A 162 9.06 -10.51 -15.94
CA ILE A 162 9.80 -11.34 -14.98
C ILE A 162 11.30 -11.08 -15.09
N THR A 163 11.91 -11.17 -16.27
CA THR A 163 13.34 -10.87 -16.48
C THR A 163 13.68 -9.45 -16.03
N LYS A 164 12.83 -8.47 -16.37
CA LYS A 164 13.02 -7.08 -15.94
C LYS A 164 12.95 -6.92 -14.41
N ALA A 165 12.08 -7.66 -13.73
CA ALA A 165 12.03 -7.64 -12.26
C ALA A 165 13.22 -8.38 -11.63
N SER A 166 13.71 -9.44 -12.28
CA SER A 166 14.83 -10.29 -11.83
C SER A 166 16.19 -9.63 -11.99
N ALA A 167 16.34 -8.70 -12.93
CA ALA A 167 17.59 -7.98 -13.20
C ALA A 167 18.11 -7.11 -12.04
N ASP A 168 17.27 -6.74 -11.06
CA ASP A 168 17.70 -6.02 -9.86
C ASP A 168 16.93 -6.50 -8.60
N PRO A 169 17.27 -7.68 -8.04
CA PRO A 169 16.52 -8.27 -6.95
C PRO A 169 16.70 -7.47 -5.66
N MET A 170 15.67 -7.38 -4.82
CA MET A 170 15.75 -6.73 -3.52
C MET A 170 16.49 -7.59 -2.49
N ASP A 171 17.60 -7.08 -1.99
CA ASP A 171 18.40 -7.71 -0.93
C ASP A 171 18.23 -7.01 0.44
N LYS A 172 18.87 -7.57 1.47
CA LYS A 172 18.85 -7.03 2.85
C LYS A 172 19.44 -5.61 2.95
N GLY A 173 20.40 -5.25 2.12
CA GLY A 173 21.01 -3.93 2.02
C GLY A 173 20.05 -2.90 1.43
N LYS A 174 19.44 -3.20 0.29
CA LYS A 174 18.40 -2.37 -0.35
C LYS A 174 17.20 -2.13 0.57
N LEU A 175 16.68 -3.18 1.21
CA LEU A 175 15.59 -3.06 2.19
C LEU A 175 15.99 -2.19 3.41
N LYS A 176 17.23 -2.34 3.92
CA LYS A 176 17.75 -1.44 4.98
C LYS A 176 17.89 0.01 4.49
N ALA A 177 18.33 0.23 3.25
CA ALA A 177 18.47 1.55 2.66
C ALA A 177 17.12 2.24 2.45
N MET A 178 16.10 1.51 1.98
CA MET A 178 14.71 1.99 1.91
C MET A 178 14.20 2.41 3.29
N LYS A 179 14.41 1.56 4.32
CA LYS A 179 14.02 1.87 5.69
C LYS A 179 14.70 3.13 6.23
N ARG A 180 16.01 3.32 5.98
CA ARG A 180 16.77 4.51 6.39
C ARG A 180 16.31 5.79 5.70
N LYS A 181 16.28 5.81 4.35
CA LYS A 181 15.83 6.97 3.55
C LYS A 181 14.45 7.47 3.98
N LYS A 182 13.59 6.54 4.37
CA LYS A 182 12.24 6.82 4.86
C LYS A 182 12.21 7.39 6.27
N GLN A 183 13.08 6.94 7.17
CA GLN A 183 13.25 7.54 8.50
C GLN A 183 13.81 8.98 8.36
N GLU A 184 14.82 9.16 7.51
CA GLU A 184 15.41 10.47 7.19
C GLU A 184 14.36 11.44 6.63
N ALA A 185 13.55 11.00 5.64
CA ALA A 185 12.46 11.82 5.08
C ALA A 185 11.36 12.16 6.10
N ALA A 186 11.03 11.25 7.03
CA ALA A 186 10.05 11.51 8.08
C ALA A 186 10.59 12.50 9.14
N GLU A 187 11.88 12.41 9.48
CA GLU A 187 12.55 13.36 10.38
C GLU A 187 12.67 14.76 9.74
N GLU A 188 12.99 14.84 8.44
CA GLU A 188 13.03 16.11 7.70
C GLU A 188 11.64 16.77 7.63
N ALA A 189 10.60 16.01 7.29
CA ALA A 189 9.21 16.50 7.28
C ALA A 189 8.76 16.98 8.67
N ALA A 190 9.11 16.25 9.73
CA ALA A 190 8.85 16.65 11.10
C ALA A 190 9.58 17.96 11.47
N ALA A 191 10.87 18.08 11.13
CA ALA A 191 11.68 19.27 11.38
C ALA A 191 11.15 20.50 10.63
N MET A 192 10.76 20.35 9.36
CA MET A 192 10.10 21.40 8.58
C MET A 192 8.80 21.87 9.27
N SER A 193 7.93 20.93 9.68
CA SER A 193 6.65 21.27 10.34
C SER A 193 6.84 22.04 11.67
N VAL A 194 7.88 21.73 12.45
CA VAL A 194 8.22 22.46 13.68
C VAL A 194 8.73 23.87 13.36
N SER A 195 9.52 24.02 12.30
CA SER A 195 10.04 25.32 11.85
C SER A 195 8.91 26.27 11.41
N GLU A 196 7.93 25.78 10.65
CA GLU A 196 6.77 26.56 10.22
C GLU A 196 5.87 26.94 11.40
N LYS A 197 5.63 26.01 12.34
CA LYS A 197 4.84 26.25 13.55
C LYS A 197 5.49 27.29 14.47
N LYS A 198 6.83 27.32 14.53
CA LYS A 198 7.61 28.37 15.23
C LYS A 198 7.52 29.71 14.51
N LYS A 199 7.63 29.72 13.18
CA LYS A 199 7.53 30.93 12.34
C LYS A 199 6.15 31.56 12.41
N LYS A 200 5.08 30.75 12.48
CA LYS A 200 3.70 31.22 12.71
C LYS A 200 3.54 31.86 14.09
N ARG A 201 3.97 31.19 15.17
CA ARG A 201 3.93 31.75 16.54
C ARG A 201 4.70 33.06 16.69
N MET A 202 5.86 33.21 16.03
CA MET A 202 6.60 34.48 16.03
C MET A 202 5.89 35.58 15.25
N LYS A 203 5.11 35.25 14.21
CA LYS A 203 4.28 36.23 13.50
C LYS A 203 3.07 36.65 14.34
N ASP A 204 2.40 35.70 14.97
CA ASP A 204 1.24 35.96 15.84
C ASP A 204 1.63 36.86 17.04
N MET A 205 2.80 36.61 17.66
CA MET A 205 3.33 37.49 18.74
C MET A 205 3.81 38.87 18.24
N ALA A 206 4.15 39.02 16.95
CA ALA A 206 4.56 40.31 16.38
C ALA A 206 3.37 41.19 15.97
N GLU A 207 2.14 40.66 15.93
CA GLU A 207 0.93 41.41 15.59
C GLU A 207 0.21 42.02 16.82
N GLU A 208 0.49 41.57 18.04
CA GLU A 208 -0.09 42.15 19.27
C GLU A 208 0.64 43.40 19.80
N ASP A 209 1.90 43.65 19.41
CA ASP A 209 2.73 44.73 19.99
C ASP A 209 2.74 46.04 19.16
N GLN A 210 1.59 46.42 18.59
CA GLN A 210 1.40 47.74 17.98
C GLN A 210 0.58 48.68 18.89
N PRO A 211 1.19 49.72 19.48
CA PRO A 211 0.49 50.65 20.36
C PRO A 211 -0.44 51.58 19.57
N LYS A 212 -1.72 51.20 19.46
CA LYS A 212 -2.76 52.00 18.78
C LYS A 212 -3.02 53.31 19.52
N LYS A 213 -2.34 54.37 19.05
CA LYS A 213 -2.49 55.77 19.48
C LYS A 213 -3.96 56.20 19.52
N LYS A 214 -4.40 56.73 20.68
CA LYS A 214 -5.69 57.42 20.84
C LYS A 214 -5.88 58.52 19.78
N LYS A 215 -6.94 58.44 18.97
CA LYS A 215 -7.53 59.59 18.25
C LYS A 215 -9.04 59.68 18.51
N LYS A 216 -9.58 60.89 18.37
CA LYS A 216 -10.79 61.38 19.06
C LYS A 216 -11.76 62.00 18.03
N LYS A 217 -13.08 61.81 18.22
CA LYS A 217 -14.21 62.31 17.39
C LYS A 217 -14.32 61.61 16.01
N LYS A 218 -15.51 61.50 15.37
CA LYS A 218 -16.76 62.32 15.47
C LYS A 218 -18.04 61.45 15.27
N LYS A 219 -19.22 61.98 15.62
CA LYS A 219 -20.55 61.31 15.62
C LYS A 219 -21.30 61.39 14.27
N ALA A 220 -22.36 60.57 14.16
CA ALA A 220 -23.47 60.53 13.17
C ALA A 220 -23.07 59.97 11.78
N SER A 221 -23.84 59.14 11.07
CA SER A 221 -25.24 58.64 11.19
C SER A 221 -25.45 57.51 10.12
N ARG A 222 -26.46 56.61 10.08
CA ARG A 222 -27.73 56.34 10.82
C ARG A 222 -28.30 54.95 10.36
N ASP A 223 -29.28 54.38 11.08
CA ASP A 223 -30.15 53.22 10.72
C ASP A 223 -29.47 51.87 10.35
N GLU A 224 -28.96 51.10 11.33
CA GLU A 224 -28.74 49.64 11.21
C GLU A 224 -29.11 48.90 12.53
N ASP A 225 -29.37 47.59 12.45
CA ASP A 225 -30.24 46.84 13.38
C ASP A 225 -29.78 46.70 14.86
N GLU A 226 -30.60 47.25 15.76
CA GLU A 226 -30.46 47.25 17.23
C GLU A 226 -30.43 45.87 17.92
N CYS A 227 -30.67 44.77 17.19
CA CYS A 227 -30.66 43.40 17.75
C CYS A 227 -29.36 42.62 17.50
N ASP A 228 -28.37 43.18 16.79
CA ASP A 228 -27.11 42.50 16.47
C ASP A 228 -25.90 42.98 17.28
N ASP A 229 -26.14 43.55 18.46
CA ASP A 229 -25.08 43.92 19.40
C ASP A 229 -24.25 42.68 19.81
N PRO A 230 -22.90 42.71 19.68
CA PRO A 230 -22.03 41.60 20.02
C PRO A 230 -22.05 41.22 21.52
N SER A 231 -22.56 42.08 22.40
CA SER A 231 -22.71 41.79 23.84
C SER A 231 -23.90 40.89 24.18
N PHE A 232 -24.90 40.74 23.29
CA PHE A 232 -26.06 39.89 23.56
C PHE A 232 -25.75 38.39 23.43
N THR A 233 -26.20 37.60 24.40
CA THR A 233 -26.22 36.14 24.31
C THR A 233 -27.23 35.66 23.25
N PRO A 234 -27.10 34.43 22.73
CA PRO A 234 -28.03 33.89 21.71
C PRO A 234 -29.51 33.87 22.14
N LYS A 235 -29.80 33.83 23.45
CA LYS A 235 -31.18 33.90 23.97
C LYS A 235 -31.74 35.33 23.96
N GLU A 236 -30.89 36.33 24.16
CA GLU A 236 -31.29 37.75 24.20
C GLU A 236 -31.55 38.29 22.79
N ARG A 237 -30.68 37.99 21.81
CA ARG A 237 -30.94 38.34 20.39
C ARG A 237 -32.26 37.75 19.90
N LYS A 238 -32.55 36.49 20.26
CA LYS A 238 -33.82 35.83 19.90
C LYS A 238 -35.04 36.50 20.55
N ARG A 239 -34.92 37.05 21.77
CA ARG A 239 -36.00 37.87 22.39
C ARG A 239 -36.16 39.23 21.70
N CYS A 240 -35.06 39.91 21.38
CA CYS A 240 -35.08 41.20 20.66
C CYS A 240 -35.83 41.08 19.33
N LEU A 241 -35.47 40.07 18.51
CA LEU A 241 -36.11 39.79 17.22
C LEU A 241 -37.59 39.40 17.33
N MET A 242 -38.03 38.82 18.44
CA MET A 242 -39.44 38.48 18.68
C MET A 242 -40.27 39.69 19.13
N MET A 243 -39.69 40.61 19.90
CA MET A 243 -40.34 41.87 20.28
C MET A 243 -40.55 42.80 19.07
N LYS A 244 -39.59 42.83 18.13
CA LYS A 244 -39.67 43.63 16.88
C LYS A 244 -40.70 43.12 15.85
N LYS A 245 -41.38 42.00 16.13
CA LYS A 245 -42.42 41.37 15.27
C LYS A 245 -43.85 41.48 15.81
N ARG A 246 -44.08 42.31 16.84
CA ARG A 246 -45.39 42.69 17.36
C ARG A 246 -45.64 44.17 17.14
#